data_AF-A0A537ICV9-F1
#
_entry.id   AF-A0A537ICV9-F1
#
_cell.length_a   1.000
_cell.length_b   1.000
_cell.length_c   1.000
_cell.angle_alpha   90.00
_cell.angle_beta   90.00
_cell.angle_gamma   90.00
#
_symmetry.space_group_name_H-M   'P 1'
#
loop_
_entity.id
_entity.type
_entity.pdbx_description
1 polymer ?
#
loop_
_entity_poly.entity_id
_entity_poly.type
_entity_poly.pdbx_seq_one_letter_code
_entity_poly.pdbx_strand_id
1 'polypeptide(L)'
;MRPRTILLVSAEELDLLKQVIGRPSRIDGTIDVWADRPNSVIVEANDQEKLFRASNTIKALSLGFSLDESRGLMNSENYLLMVPLRAELPPRDERKKTSSSSSRSRLFSLKSVNMRVIQKFTGVAFKLRDDNLWMIGPTDSVIEASREARQIIMGRTRGTVQQYHRGKRGIRLNPNRR
;
A
#
# COMPACT_ATOMS: atom_id res chain seq x y z
N MET A 1 -18.14 -3.66 25.54
CA MET A 1 -18.29 -4.39 24.27
C MET A 1 -16.97 -4.33 23.53
N ARG A 2 -16.52 -5.44 22.94
CA ARG A 2 -15.35 -5.44 22.06
C ARG A 2 -15.73 -4.87 20.69
N PRO A 3 -14.91 -3.99 20.09
CA PRO A 3 -15.17 -3.48 18.74
C PRO A 3 -15.05 -4.61 17.70
N ARG A 4 -15.93 -4.57 16.70
CA ARG A 4 -15.97 -5.55 15.59
C ARG A 4 -16.15 -4.88 14.25
N THR A 5 -15.66 -5.51 13.19
CA THR A 5 -15.93 -5.12 11.79
C THR A 5 -16.21 -6.35 10.93
N ILE A 6 -16.92 -6.13 9.82
CA ILE A 6 -17.21 -7.16 8.82
C ILE A 6 -16.43 -6.79 7.56
N LEU A 7 -15.63 -7.71 7.06
CA LEU A 7 -14.87 -7.57 5.83
C LEU A 7 -15.41 -8.51 4.79
N LEU A 8 -15.65 -7.99 3.60
CA LEU A 8 -16.00 -8.79 2.42
C LEU A 8 -14.70 -9.29 1.79
N VAL A 9 -14.62 -10.60 1.61
CA VAL A 9 -13.46 -11.29 1.03
C VAL A 9 -13.94 -12.33 0.05
N SER A 10 -13.20 -12.55 -1.02
CA SER A 10 -13.43 -13.66 -1.95
C SER A 10 -13.05 -15.00 -1.31
N ALA A 11 -13.51 -16.10 -1.90
CA ALA A 11 -13.19 -17.45 -1.43
C ALA A 11 -11.67 -17.74 -1.42
N GLU A 12 -10.93 -17.28 -2.44
CA GLU A 12 -9.48 -17.42 -2.53
C GLU A 12 -8.76 -16.65 -1.41
N GLU A 13 -9.21 -15.42 -1.14
CA GLU A 13 -8.69 -14.58 -0.06
C GLU A 13 -8.99 -15.19 1.32
N LEU A 14 -10.18 -15.80 1.48
CA LEU A 14 -10.57 -16.50 2.70
C LEU A 14 -9.65 -17.69 3.00
N ASP A 15 -9.25 -18.45 1.97
CA ASP A 15 -8.34 -19.58 2.15
C ASP A 15 -6.91 -19.13 2.48
N LEU A 16 -6.43 -18.04 1.87
CA LEU A 16 -5.17 -17.40 2.28
C LEU A 16 -5.24 -16.94 3.75
N LEU A 17 -6.35 -16.33 4.16
CA LEU A 17 -6.55 -15.88 5.54
C LEU A 17 -6.51 -17.02 6.55
N LYS A 18 -7.11 -18.17 6.24
CA LYS A 18 -7.00 -19.39 7.08
C LYS A 18 -5.56 -19.85 7.25
N GLN A 19 -4.70 -19.67 6.24
CA GLN A 19 -3.27 -19.99 6.34
C GLN A 19 -2.50 -18.96 7.17
N VAL A 20 -2.85 -17.67 7.07
CA VAL A 20 -2.17 -16.58 7.80
C VAL A 20 -2.47 -16.61 9.30
N ILE A 21 -3.74 -16.79 9.61
CA ILE A 21 -4.31 -16.60 10.96
C ILE A 21 -4.19 -17.89 11.78
N GLY A 22 -3.86 -19.02 11.14
CA GLY A 22 -4.08 -20.32 11.74
C GLY A 22 -5.58 -20.53 12.01
N ARG A 23 -5.97 -21.66 12.57
CA ARG A 23 -7.38 -21.90 12.95
C ARG A 23 -7.98 -20.68 13.68
N PRO A 24 -9.28 -20.36 13.46
CA PRO A 24 -9.94 -19.09 13.81
C PRO A 24 -10.07 -18.83 15.32
N SER A 25 -8.96 -18.76 16.06
CA SER A 25 -9.04 -18.94 17.52
C SER A 25 -8.05 -18.15 18.36
N ARG A 26 -7.31 -17.19 17.79
CA ARG A 26 -6.72 -15.99 18.46
C ARG A 26 -5.44 -15.58 17.73
N ILE A 27 -5.44 -14.39 17.14
CA ILE A 27 -4.19 -13.68 16.90
C ILE A 27 -3.85 -13.03 18.25
N ASP A 28 -2.85 -13.59 18.93
CA ASP A 28 -2.25 -13.00 20.14
C ASP A 28 -3.17 -12.88 21.37
N GLY A 29 -4.27 -13.64 21.42
CA GLY A 29 -5.25 -13.57 22.54
C GLY A 29 -6.11 -12.31 22.55
N THR A 30 -5.92 -11.40 21.59
CA THR A 30 -6.50 -10.06 21.59
C THR A 30 -7.34 -9.73 20.37
N ILE A 31 -7.24 -10.54 19.31
CA ILE A 31 -7.99 -10.42 18.07
C ILE A 31 -8.57 -11.80 17.72
N ASP A 32 -9.89 -11.82 17.51
CA ASP A 32 -10.67 -12.98 17.14
C ASP A 32 -11.14 -12.79 15.68
N VAL A 33 -10.95 -13.80 14.83
CA VAL A 33 -11.30 -13.75 13.40
C VAL A 33 -12.03 -15.02 13.02
N TRP A 34 -13.22 -14.90 12.44
CA TRP A 34 -14.00 -16.04 11.96
C TRP A 34 -14.80 -15.71 10.70
N ALA A 35 -15.10 -16.74 9.91
CA ALA A 35 -15.99 -16.61 8.77
C ALA A 35 -17.45 -16.57 9.27
N ASP A 36 -18.21 -15.58 8.81
CA ASP A 36 -19.66 -15.48 9.09
C ASP A 36 -20.47 -16.08 7.93
N ARG A 37 -20.06 -15.78 6.69
CA ARG A 37 -20.68 -16.27 5.45
C ARG A 37 -19.60 -16.64 4.43
N PRO A 38 -19.93 -17.27 3.29
CA PRO A 38 -18.94 -17.73 2.31
C PRO A 38 -17.95 -16.65 1.85
N ASN A 39 -18.37 -15.38 1.88
CA ASN A 39 -17.59 -14.23 1.43
C ASN A 39 -17.44 -13.13 2.50
N SER A 40 -17.60 -13.46 3.78
CA SER A 40 -17.46 -12.47 4.86
C SER A 40 -16.71 -13.02 6.06
N VAL A 41 -15.82 -12.18 6.57
CA VAL A 41 -15.04 -12.41 7.78
C VAL A 41 -15.41 -11.37 8.81
N ILE A 42 -15.69 -11.81 10.03
CA ILE A 42 -15.82 -10.93 11.18
C ILE A 42 -14.48 -10.89 11.88
N VAL A 43 -14.06 -9.66 12.18
CA VAL A 43 -12.87 -9.38 12.99
C VAL A 43 -13.36 -8.68 14.25
N GLU A 44 -12.99 -9.20 15.40
CA GLU A 44 -13.24 -8.61 16.71
C GLU A 44 -11.90 -8.44 17.43
N ALA A 45 -11.74 -7.35 18.18
CA ALA A 45 -10.52 -7.12 18.94
C ALA A 45 -10.82 -6.50 20.30
N ASN A 46 -9.84 -6.53 21.20
CA ASN A 46 -9.96 -5.92 22.54
C ASN A 46 -10.01 -4.38 22.49
N ASP A 47 -9.43 -3.77 21.46
CA ASP A 47 -9.35 -2.32 21.30
C ASP A 47 -9.47 -1.92 19.82
N GLN A 48 -9.81 -0.65 19.56
CA GLN A 48 -10.03 -0.15 18.19
C GLN A 48 -8.75 -0.16 17.34
N GLU A 49 -7.60 0.06 17.96
CA GLU A 49 -6.32 0.11 17.26
C GLU A 49 -5.95 -1.27 16.69
N LYS A 50 -6.09 -2.32 17.49
CA LYS A 50 -5.91 -3.71 17.06
C LYS A 50 -6.92 -4.12 16.02
N LEU A 51 -8.19 -3.72 16.18
CA LEU A 51 -9.21 -3.97 15.16
C LEU A 51 -8.80 -3.33 13.83
N PHE A 52 -8.36 -2.07 13.85
CA PHE A 52 -7.92 -1.33 12.66
C PHE A 52 -6.74 -2.02 11.99
N ARG A 53 -5.72 -2.42 12.75
CA ARG A 53 -4.55 -3.13 12.22
C ARG A 53 -4.91 -4.48 11.63
N ALA A 54 -5.66 -5.30 12.36
CA ALA A 54 -6.13 -6.60 11.87
C ALA A 54 -6.93 -6.45 10.57
N SER A 55 -7.80 -5.45 10.50
CA SER A 55 -8.59 -5.16 9.30
C SER A 55 -7.72 -4.75 8.11
N ASN A 56 -6.71 -3.92 8.34
CA ASN A 56 -5.76 -3.52 7.30
C ASN A 56 -4.87 -4.67 6.84
N THR A 57 -4.46 -5.57 7.74
CA THR A 57 -3.73 -6.80 7.39
C THR A 57 -4.54 -7.69 6.46
N ILE A 58 -5.82 -7.92 6.79
CA ILE A 58 -6.74 -8.71 5.96
C ILE A 58 -6.94 -8.04 4.60
N LYS A 59 -7.12 -6.72 4.60
CA LYS A 59 -7.24 -5.93 3.38
C LYS A 59 -5.97 -6.02 2.52
N ALA A 60 -4.78 -5.93 3.11
CA ALA A 60 -3.52 -6.07 2.39
C ALA A 60 -3.39 -7.42 1.68
N LEU A 61 -3.77 -8.51 2.34
CA LEU A 61 -3.80 -9.84 1.73
C LEU A 61 -4.76 -9.88 0.55
N SER A 62 -5.97 -9.31 0.70
CA SER A 62 -6.93 -9.21 -0.39
C SER A 62 -6.34 -8.46 -1.59
N LEU A 63 -5.57 -7.40 -1.35
CA LEU A 63 -4.91 -6.59 -2.39
C LEU A 63 -3.72 -7.29 -3.06
N GLY A 64 -3.38 -8.52 -2.63
CA GLY A 64 -2.32 -9.34 -3.19
C GLY A 64 -0.91 -8.98 -2.68
N PHE A 65 -0.80 -8.31 -1.54
CA PHE A 65 0.48 -8.19 -0.83
C PHE A 65 0.92 -9.55 -0.29
N SER A 66 2.22 -9.72 -0.09
CA SER A 66 2.74 -10.96 0.48
C SER A 66 2.28 -11.14 1.93
N LEU A 67 2.40 -12.37 2.43
CA LEU A 67 2.12 -12.69 3.83
C LEU A 67 2.93 -11.80 4.78
N ASP A 68 4.22 -11.63 4.51
CA ASP A 68 5.15 -10.88 5.35
C ASP A 68 4.86 -9.37 5.33
N GLU A 69 4.59 -8.83 4.14
CA GLU A 69 4.18 -7.42 3.97
C GLU A 69 2.89 -7.13 4.74
N SER A 70 1.91 -8.03 4.63
CA SER A 70 0.62 -7.88 5.28
C SER A 70 0.74 -8.01 6.81
N ARG A 71 1.50 -9.00 7.31
CA ARG A 71 1.78 -9.16 8.74
C ARG A 71 2.50 -7.94 9.33
N GLY A 72 3.31 -7.26 8.53
CA GLY A 72 3.96 -6.01 8.92
C GLY A 72 2.99 -4.93 9.44
N LEU A 73 1.73 -4.92 8.99
CA LEU A 73 0.70 -3.95 9.43
C LEU A 73 0.20 -4.19 10.87
N MET A 74 0.58 -5.30 11.49
CA MET A 74 0.35 -5.50 12.93
C MET A 74 1.27 -4.61 13.79
N ASN A 75 2.42 -4.16 13.24
CA ASN A 75 3.29 -3.17 13.89
C ASN A 75 2.69 -1.75 13.77
N SER A 76 2.72 -0.97 14.86
CA SER A 76 2.28 0.43 14.94
C SER A 76 2.96 1.34 13.93
N GLU A 77 4.20 1.05 13.59
CA GLU A 77 5.02 1.90 12.73
C GLU A 77 4.57 1.84 11.27
N ASN A 78 3.95 0.71 10.88
CA ASN A 78 3.57 0.44 9.51
C ASN A 78 2.14 0.87 9.22
N TYR A 79 1.95 1.40 8.02
CA TYR A 79 0.69 1.95 7.58
C TYR A 79 0.31 1.49 6.18
N LEU A 80 -0.97 1.22 5.97
CA LEU A 80 -1.55 0.92 4.66
C LEU A 80 -2.18 2.20 4.09
N LEU A 81 -1.65 2.71 2.98
CA LEU A 81 -2.17 3.90 2.30
C LEU A 81 -2.71 3.57 0.91
N MET A 82 -3.82 4.20 0.56
CA MET A 82 -4.42 4.18 -0.77
C MET A 82 -4.25 5.56 -1.43
N VAL A 83 -3.76 5.57 -2.67
CA VAL A 83 -3.72 6.74 -3.54
C VAL A 83 -4.64 6.50 -4.75
N PRO A 84 -5.77 7.22 -4.86
CA PRO A 84 -6.69 7.08 -5.98
C PRO A 84 -6.10 7.74 -7.23
N LEU A 85 -5.78 6.95 -8.25
CA LEU A 85 -4.99 7.46 -9.38
C LEU A 85 -5.80 8.34 -10.32
N ARG A 86 -7.11 8.11 -10.41
CA ARG A 86 -8.01 8.91 -11.25
C ARG A 86 -8.18 10.33 -10.74
N ALA A 87 -8.20 10.53 -9.41
CA ALA A 87 -8.37 11.84 -8.81
C ALA A 87 -7.11 12.72 -8.95
N GLU A 88 -5.95 12.10 -9.12
CA GLU A 88 -4.65 12.78 -9.20
C GLU A 88 -4.27 13.20 -10.62
N LEU A 89 -5.09 12.86 -11.62
CA LEU A 89 -4.83 13.24 -13.00
C LEU A 89 -5.38 14.63 -13.29
N PRO A 90 -4.65 15.47 -14.04
CA PRO A 90 -5.19 16.75 -14.48
C PRO A 90 -6.48 16.54 -15.29
N PRO A 91 -7.43 17.50 -15.23
CA PRO A 91 -8.65 17.47 -16.01
C PRO A 91 -8.35 17.14 -17.47
N ARG A 92 -9.15 16.25 -18.05
CA ARG A 92 -8.95 15.76 -19.40
C ARG A 92 -9.13 16.92 -20.39
N ASP A 93 -8.08 17.28 -21.14
CA ASP A 93 -8.26 18.10 -22.34
C ASP A 93 -9.00 17.24 -23.39
N GLU A 94 -10.30 17.43 -23.50
CA GLU A 94 -11.17 16.65 -24.40
C GLU A 94 -10.76 16.74 -25.88
N ARG A 95 -9.92 17.71 -26.23
CA ARG A 95 -9.45 17.98 -27.60
C ARG A 95 -8.33 17.07 -28.10
N LYS A 96 -7.68 16.26 -27.25
CA LYS A 96 -6.62 15.30 -27.68
C LYS A 96 -7.02 13.85 -27.40
N LYS A 97 -8.00 13.35 -28.17
CA LYS A 97 -8.29 11.91 -28.28
C LYS A 97 -7.20 11.24 -29.14
N THR A 98 -6.02 11.01 -28.57
CA THR A 98 -5.09 9.99 -29.09
C THR A 98 -5.17 8.76 -28.22
N SER A 99 -5.30 7.59 -28.85
CA SER A 99 -5.52 6.28 -28.25
C SER A 99 -4.42 5.83 -27.26
N SER A 100 -3.30 6.56 -27.19
CA SER A 100 -2.18 6.33 -26.26
C SER A 100 -2.24 7.14 -24.96
N SER A 101 -3.20 8.06 -24.77
CA SER A 101 -3.22 9.03 -23.66
C SER A 101 -4.00 8.59 -22.42
N SER A 102 -4.50 7.36 -22.39
CA SER A 102 -5.30 6.84 -21.28
C SER A 102 -4.48 6.79 -19.99
N SER A 103 -5.10 7.18 -18.88
CA SER A 103 -4.57 7.04 -17.52
C SER A 103 -3.91 5.68 -17.28
N ARG A 104 -4.50 4.62 -17.86
CA ARG A 104 -3.98 3.26 -17.80
C ARG A 104 -2.67 3.09 -18.56
N SER A 105 -2.44 3.72 -19.71
CA SER A 105 -1.16 3.58 -20.43
C SER A 105 0.01 4.22 -19.65
N ARG A 106 -0.21 5.37 -19.00
CA ARG A 106 0.80 5.98 -18.10
C ARG A 106 0.99 5.17 -16.82
N LEU A 107 -0.08 4.59 -16.28
CA LEU A 107 0.00 3.65 -15.15
C LEU A 107 0.72 2.35 -15.50
N PHE A 108 0.55 1.85 -16.72
CA PHE A 108 1.28 0.68 -17.23
C PHE A 108 2.74 1.02 -17.54
N SER A 109 3.06 2.24 -18.01
CA SER A 109 4.46 2.70 -18.14
C SER A 109 5.13 2.98 -16.78
N LEU A 110 4.35 3.39 -15.77
CA LEU A 110 4.76 3.50 -14.36
C LEU A 110 5.12 2.14 -13.75
N LYS A 111 4.52 1.04 -14.26
CA LYS A 111 4.54 -0.30 -13.67
C LYS A 111 5.92 -0.98 -13.64
N SER A 112 6.92 -0.53 -14.42
CA SER A 112 8.17 -1.28 -14.57
C SER A 112 9.43 -0.59 -14.04
N VAL A 113 9.63 0.72 -14.27
CA VAL A 113 10.88 1.40 -13.90
C VAL A 113 10.69 2.30 -12.68
N ASN A 114 9.82 3.30 -12.77
CA ASN A 114 9.71 4.33 -11.73
C ASN A 114 9.20 3.79 -10.38
N MET A 115 8.27 2.83 -10.39
CA MET A 115 7.75 2.28 -9.13
C MET A 115 8.74 1.35 -8.44
N ARG A 116 9.54 0.57 -9.20
CA ARG A 116 10.67 -0.18 -8.63
C ARG A 116 11.70 0.74 -8.01
N VAL A 117 11.93 1.91 -8.63
CA VAL A 117 12.83 2.92 -8.07
C VAL A 117 12.30 3.45 -6.74
N ILE A 118 11.02 3.84 -6.67
CA ILE A 118 10.39 4.28 -5.41
C ILE A 118 10.49 3.19 -4.34
N GLN A 119 10.16 1.94 -4.65
CA GLN A 119 10.25 0.82 -3.71
C GLN A 119 11.68 0.58 -3.22
N LYS A 120 12.68 0.61 -4.11
CA LYS A 120 14.09 0.50 -3.70
C LYS A 120 14.53 1.61 -2.77
N PHE A 121 13.96 2.81 -2.90
CA PHE A 121 14.37 3.96 -2.10
C PHE A 121 13.64 4.10 -0.78
N THR A 122 12.34 3.83 -0.78
CA THR A 122 11.48 4.05 0.40
C THR A 122 11.32 2.77 1.21
N GLY A 123 11.67 1.60 0.65
CA GLY A 123 11.42 0.29 1.25
C GLY A 123 9.92 -0.08 1.29
N VAL A 124 9.06 0.73 0.68
CA VAL A 124 7.61 0.58 0.71
C VAL A 124 7.18 -0.44 -0.35
N ALA A 125 6.38 -1.42 0.07
CA ALA A 125 5.73 -2.35 -0.82
C ALA A 125 4.56 -1.68 -1.54
N PHE A 126 4.34 -1.98 -2.82
CA PHE A 126 3.23 -1.40 -3.59
C PHE A 126 2.42 -2.46 -4.35
N LYS A 127 1.12 -2.19 -4.48
CA LYS A 127 0.19 -2.95 -5.33
C LYS A 127 -0.73 -2.01 -6.09
N LEU A 128 -0.99 -2.34 -7.36
CA LEU A 128 -1.92 -1.60 -8.21
C LEU A 128 -3.17 -2.47 -8.39
N ARG A 129 -4.32 -2.01 -7.89
CA ARG A 129 -5.62 -2.70 -8.03
C ARG A 129 -6.72 -1.67 -8.27
N ASP A 130 -7.58 -1.91 -9.27
CA ASP A 130 -8.76 -1.10 -9.57
C ASP A 130 -8.49 0.41 -9.71
N ASP A 131 -7.43 0.78 -10.44
CA ASP A 131 -6.97 2.18 -10.61
C ASP A 131 -6.59 2.88 -9.29
N ASN A 132 -6.28 2.12 -8.24
CA ASN A 132 -5.73 2.59 -6.98
C ASN A 132 -4.31 2.05 -6.77
N LEU A 133 -3.43 2.91 -6.26
CA LEU A 133 -2.11 2.52 -5.79
C LEU A 133 -2.17 2.31 -4.28
N TRP A 134 -1.88 1.10 -3.85
CA TRP A 134 -1.80 0.71 -2.45
C TRP A 134 -0.35 0.60 -2.02
N MET A 135 -0.05 1.05 -0.80
CA MET A 135 1.31 1.14 -0.27
C MET A 135 1.36 0.63 1.17
N ILE A 136 2.37 -0.18 1.52
CA ILE A 136 2.62 -0.69 2.87
C ILE A 136 4.06 -0.39 3.27
N GLY A 137 4.24 0.19 4.47
CA GLY A 137 5.55 0.39 5.07
C GLY A 137 5.49 1.40 6.23
N PRO A 138 6.64 1.86 6.73
CA PRO A 138 6.71 2.85 7.80
C PRO A 138 5.95 4.12 7.41
N THR A 139 5.24 4.72 8.36
CA THR A 139 4.35 5.87 8.13
C THR A 139 5.03 7.00 7.34
N ASP A 140 6.23 7.42 7.75
CA ASP A 140 6.98 8.49 7.07
C ASP A 140 7.36 8.10 5.64
N SER A 141 7.85 6.87 5.45
CA SER A 141 8.22 6.35 4.14
C SER A 141 7.03 6.24 3.20
N VAL A 142 5.87 5.84 3.71
CA VAL A 142 4.63 5.73 2.93
C VAL A 142 4.12 7.10 2.50
N ILE A 143 4.15 8.09 3.41
CA ILE A 143 3.77 9.46 3.10
C ILE A 143 4.69 10.03 2.01
N GLU A 144 6.00 9.86 2.16
CA GLU A 144 7.00 10.30 1.19
C GLU A 144 6.80 9.62 -0.17
N ALA A 145 6.68 8.28 -0.19
CA ALA A 145 6.45 7.51 -1.40
C ALA A 145 5.16 7.93 -2.13
N SER A 146 4.10 8.26 -1.38
CA SER A 146 2.84 8.71 -1.95
C SER A 146 2.95 10.06 -2.66
N ARG A 147 3.72 11.01 -2.10
CA ARG A 147 3.97 12.32 -2.71
C ARG A 147 4.72 12.17 -4.02
N GLU A 148 5.77 11.36 -4.01
CA GLU A 148 6.55 11.06 -5.22
C GLU A 148 5.68 10.37 -6.27
N ALA A 149 4.92 9.34 -5.89
CA ALA A 149 4.01 8.64 -6.80
C ALA A 149 3.04 9.63 -7.49
N ARG A 150 2.42 10.54 -6.74
CA ARG A 150 1.53 11.58 -7.29
C ARG A 150 2.24 12.50 -8.29
N GLN A 151 3.46 12.95 -8.00
CA GLN A 151 4.23 13.78 -8.93
C GLN A 151 4.48 13.08 -10.27
N ILE A 152 4.82 11.79 -10.23
CA ILE A 152 5.06 11.02 -11.45
C ILE A 152 3.75 10.79 -12.22
N ILE A 153 2.65 10.49 -11.53
CA ILE A 153 1.31 10.32 -12.14
C ILE A 153 0.87 11.60 -12.87
N MET A 154 1.13 12.78 -12.29
CA MET A 154 0.83 14.07 -12.89
C MET A 154 1.75 14.42 -14.09
N GLY A 155 2.70 13.56 -14.46
CA GLY A 155 3.68 13.84 -15.52
C GLY A 155 4.65 14.96 -15.15
N ARG A 156 4.69 15.36 -13.86
CA ARG A 156 5.66 16.31 -13.32
C ARG A 156 6.95 15.56 -12.99
N THR A 157 7.57 14.96 -14.00
CA THR A 157 8.93 14.42 -13.92
C THR A 157 9.93 15.58 -13.83
N ARG A 158 9.88 16.37 -12.76
CA ARG A 158 10.86 17.43 -12.49
C ARG A 158 12.01 16.86 -11.69
N GLY A 159 12.85 16.02 -12.30
CA GLY A 159 14.18 15.68 -11.75
C GLY A 159 14.22 15.21 -10.27
N THR A 160 13.09 14.90 -9.62
CA THR A 160 12.96 14.70 -8.18
C THR A 160 13.48 13.33 -7.77
N VAL A 161 13.23 12.31 -8.60
CA VAL A 161 13.91 11.01 -8.48
C VAL A 161 15.44 11.18 -8.59
N GLN A 162 15.94 12.08 -9.45
CA GLN A 162 17.37 12.42 -9.58
C GLN A 162 17.92 13.33 -8.47
N GLN A 163 17.12 14.21 -7.88
CA GLN A 163 17.52 14.97 -6.70
C GLN A 163 17.53 14.08 -5.45
N TYR A 164 16.66 13.08 -5.37
CA TYR A 164 16.74 12.00 -4.39
C TYR A 164 18.07 11.23 -4.50
N HIS A 165 18.49 10.93 -5.75
CA HIS A 165 19.80 10.34 -6.03
C HIS A 165 20.99 11.21 -5.54
N ARG A 166 20.87 12.54 -5.51
CA ARG A 166 21.94 13.46 -5.07
C ARG A 166 21.92 13.77 -3.57
N GLY A 167 20.75 13.94 -2.96
CA GLY A 167 20.60 14.37 -1.57
C GLY A 167 21.06 13.33 -0.54
N LYS A 168 20.69 12.04 -0.71
CA LYS A 168 21.02 11.00 0.29
C LYS A 168 22.39 10.33 0.09
N ARG A 169 23.00 10.41 -1.11
CA ARG A 169 24.41 10.02 -1.32
C ARG A 169 25.41 11.10 -0.89
N GLY A 170 24.99 12.36 -0.78
CA GLY A 170 25.83 13.47 -0.34
C GLY A 170 26.04 13.58 1.18
N ILE A 171 25.33 12.77 1.99
CA ILE A 171 25.36 12.85 3.47
C ILE A 171 26.16 11.67 4.08
N ARG A 172 26.74 10.78 3.27
CA ARG A 172 27.81 9.89 3.75
C ARG A 172 29.14 10.64 3.74
N LEU A 173 29.36 11.36 4.84
CA LEU A 173 30.64 11.68 5.50
C LEU A 173 31.90 11.54 4.62
N ASN A 174 32.47 12.66 4.22
CA ASN A 174 33.93 12.74 4.06
C ASN A 174 34.48 13.50 5.27
N PRO A 175 34.98 12.82 6.31
CA PRO A 175 35.50 13.47 7.51
C PRO A 175 36.85 14.19 7.29
N ASN A 176 37.46 14.11 6.10
CA ASN A 176 38.79 14.69 5.81
C ASN A 176 38.75 15.94 4.91
N ARG A 177 37.84 16.88 5.16
CA ARG A 177 37.96 18.24 4.60
C ARG A 177 37.83 19.30 5.69
N ARG A 178 38.92 19.50 6.43
CA ARG A 178 39.44 20.82 6.84
C ARG A 178 40.95 20.77 6.78
#